data_AF-A0A2U1KHG3-F1
#
_entry.id   AF-A0A2U1KHG3-F1
#
_cell.length_a   1.000
_cell.length_b   1.000
_cell.length_c   1.000
_cell.angle_alpha   90.00
_cell.angle_beta   90.00
_cell.angle_gamma   90.00
#
_symmetry.space_group_name_H-M   'P 1'
#
loop_
_entity.id
_entity.type
_entity.pdbx_description
1 polymer ?
#
loop_
_entity_poly.entity_id
_entity_poly.type
_entity_poly.pdbx_seq_one_letter_code
_entity_poly.pdbx_strand_id
1 'polypeptide(L)'
;MKKVIWYVLHNSPEIDAYMDEFQSDMQQEFPRWFETKIRKLYTANDPSCTPDLFALACGPSSTPTSVNSCVVNGVKFVVHNRDVKRTTQNNGICLPGEKEGDMYYGQLEEILEFAYTKFKVVLF
;
A
#
# COMPACT_ATOMS: atom_id res chain seq x y z
N MET A 1 5.34 9.56 5.78
CA MET A 1 4.20 9.68 4.84
C MET A 1 4.58 9.63 3.37
N LYS A 2 5.43 10.53 2.82
CA LYS A 2 5.73 10.52 1.37
C LYS A 2 6.17 9.15 0.81
N LYS A 3 7.08 8.44 1.49
CA LYS A 3 7.52 7.10 1.09
C LYS A 3 6.39 6.07 1.08
N VAL A 4 5.50 6.11 2.07
CA VAL A 4 4.33 5.22 2.16
C VAL A 4 3.36 5.50 1.02
N ILE A 5 3.05 6.77 0.77
CA ILE A 5 2.16 7.17 -0.33
C ILE A 5 2.71 6.67 -1.66
N TRP A 6 3.99 6.91 -1.92
CA TRP A 6 4.65 6.38 -3.12
C TRP A 6 4.58 4.85 -3.19
N TYR A 7 4.90 4.15 -2.10
CA TYR A 7 4.87 2.69 -2.07
C TYR A 7 3.47 2.15 -2.40
N VAL A 8 2.42 2.71 -1.80
CA VAL A 8 1.05 2.28 -2.09
C VAL A 8 0.69 2.57 -3.55
N LEU A 9 0.93 3.79 -4.03
CA LEU A 9 0.66 4.16 -5.42
C LEU A 9 1.41 3.20 -6.37
N HIS A 10 2.72 3.05 -6.24
CA HIS A 10 3.54 2.22 -7.13
C HIS A 10 3.14 0.74 -7.17
N ASN A 11 2.47 0.22 -6.15
CA ASN A 11 1.99 -1.16 -6.08
C ASN A 11 0.48 -1.30 -6.37
N SER A 12 -0.19 -0.24 -6.81
CA SER A 12 -1.62 -0.24 -7.13
C SER A 12 -1.82 -0.32 -8.65
N PRO A 13 -2.48 -1.37 -9.20
CA PRO A 13 -2.70 -1.49 -10.64
C PRO A 13 -3.55 -0.35 -11.22
N GLU A 14 -4.34 0.33 -10.39
CA GLU A 14 -5.18 1.46 -10.78
C GLU A 14 -4.36 2.64 -11.33
N ILE A 15 -3.08 2.74 -10.98
CA ILE A 15 -2.24 3.88 -11.39
C ILE A 15 -1.40 3.62 -12.64
N ASP A 16 -1.39 2.41 -13.21
CA ASP A 16 -0.47 2.02 -14.30
C ASP A 16 -0.58 2.98 -15.49
N ALA A 17 -1.80 3.30 -15.92
CA ALA A 17 -2.06 4.25 -17.01
C ALA A 17 -1.55 5.67 -16.72
N TYR A 18 -1.44 6.05 -15.44
CA TYR A 18 -0.99 7.37 -15.01
C TYR A 18 0.54 7.41 -14.84
N MET A 19 1.16 6.27 -14.54
CA MET A 19 2.62 6.13 -14.55
C MET A 19 3.18 6.40 -15.94
N ASP A 20 2.54 5.87 -16.98
CA ASP A 20 2.94 6.11 -18.38
C ASP A 20 2.73 7.57 -18.82
N GLU A 21 1.70 8.24 -18.30
CA GLU A 21 1.45 9.66 -18.57
C GLU A 21 2.46 10.58 -17.86
N PHE A 22 3.03 10.13 -16.73
CA PHE A 22 3.92 10.94 -15.93
C PHE A 22 5.34 11.00 -16.54
N GLN A 23 5.61 12.09 -17.26
CA GLN A 23 6.86 12.30 -18.01
C GLN A 23 8.11 12.63 -17.17
N SER A 24 8.02 12.62 -15.84
CA SER A 24 9.14 12.98 -14.96
C SER A 24 9.73 11.72 -14.31
N ASP A 25 11.05 11.63 -14.30
CA ASP A 25 11.77 10.54 -13.63
C ASP A 25 11.77 10.69 -12.09
N MET A 26 11.21 11.80 -11.58
CA MET A 26 11.18 12.09 -10.16
C MET A 26 9.98 11.44 -9.47
N GLN A 27 10.18 10.23 -8.96
CA GLN A 27 9.19 9.47 -8.15
C GLN A 27 8.57 10.31 -7.01
N GLN A 28 9.31 11.28 -6.46
CA GLN A 28 8.83 12.14 -5.38
C GLN A 28 7.76 13.16 -5.82
N GLU A 29 7.70 13.47 -7.10
CA GLU A 29 6.75 14.42 -7.69
C GLU A 29 5.45 13.75 -8.11
N PHE A 30 5.49 12.45 -8.42
CA PHE A 30 4.33 11.69 -8.88
C PHE A 30 3.12 11.82 -7.96
N PRO A 31 3.20 11.62 -6.62
CA PRO A 31 2.01 11.70 -5.76
C PRO A 31 1.30 13.06 -5.85
N ARG A 32 2.05 14.15 -5.94
CA ARG A 32 1.47 15.51 -6.03
C ARG A 32 0.86 15.75 -7.41
N TRP A 33 1.51 15.28 -8.47
CA TRP A 33 0.98 15.35 -9.82
C TRP A 33 -0.30 14.52 -9.95
N PHE A 34 -0.29 13.30 -9.44
CA PHE A 34 -1.42 12.36 -9.45
C PHE A 34 -2.61 12.96 -8.71
N GLU A 35 -2.42 13.49 -7.50
CA GLU A 35 -3.47 14.20 -6.76
C GLU A 35 -4.09 15.32 -7.61
N THR A 36 -3.25 16.13 -8.26
CA THR A 36 -3.71 17.25 -9.09
C THR A 36 -4.50 16.77 -10.31
N LYS A 37 -4.03 15.72 -10.97
CA LYS A 37 -4.68 15.11 -12.15
C LYS A 37 -6.06 14.56 -11.77
N ILE A 38 -6.13 13.72 -10.74
CA ILE A 38 -7.40 13.10 -10.31
C ILE A 38 -8.38 14.15 -9.80
N ARG A 39 -7.92 15.18 -9.09
CA ARG A 39 -8.79 16.28 -8.65
C ARG A 39 -9.44 17.02 -9.82
N LYS A 40 -8.71 17.22 -10.93
CA LYS A 40 -9.27 17.82 -12.15
C LYS A 40 -10.37 16.95 -12.76
N LEU A 41 -10.11 15.65 -12.88
CA LEU A 41 -11.10 14.68 -13.38
C LEU A 41 -12.37 14.68 -12.51
N TYR A 42 -12.19 14.67 -11.19
CA TYR A 42 -13.28 14.75 -10.23
C TYR A 42 -14.12 16.03 -10.40
N THR A 43 -13.49 17.21 -10.50
CA THR A 43 -14.21 18.47 -10.70
C THR A 43 -14.91 18.56 -12.06
N ALA A 44 -14.42 17.84 -13.07
CA ALA A 44 -15.04 17.76 -14.38
C ALA A 44 -16.19 16.74 -14.46
N ASN A 45 -16.47 16.01 -13.38
CA ASN A 45 -17.35 14.84 -13.36
C ASN A 45 -16.99 13.81 -14.44
N ASP A 46 -15.68 13.61 -14.67
CA ASP A 46 -15.20 12.65 -15.66
C ASP A 46 -15.50 11.21 -15.19
N PRO A 47 -16.15 10.36 -16.02
CA PRO A 47 -16.52 9.00 -15.64
C PRO A 47 -15.31 8.08 -15.39
N SER A 48 -14.11 8.43 -15.87
CA SER A 48 -12.88 7.70 -15.58
C SER A 48 -12.40 7.88 -14.13
N CYS A 49 -12.89 8.91 -13.42
CA CYS A 49 -12.54 9.16 -12.03
C CYS A 49 -13.30 8.21 -11.09
N THR A 50 -12.80 7.00 -10.93
CA THR A 50 -13.41 6.02 -10.02
C THR A 50 -13.27 6.45 -8.55
N PRO A 51 -14.15 5.97 -7.65
CA PRO A 51 -14.03 6.22 -6.22
C PRO A 51 -12.68 5.76 -5.63
N ASP A 52 -12.11 4.68 -6.16
CA ASP A 52 -10.83 4.12 -5.69
C ASP A 52 -9.65 4.99 -6.14
N LEU A 53 -9.65 5.46 -7.40
CA LEU A 53 -8.68 6.44 -7.88
C LEU A 53 -8.72 7.73 -7.06
N PHE A 54 -9.92 8.22 -6.78
CA PHE A 54 -10.09 9.41 -5.94
C PHE A 54 -9.59 9.18 -4.51
N ALA A 55 -9.85 8.00 -3.92
CA ALA A 55 -9.33 7.64 -2.62
C ALA A 55 -7.80 7.58 -2.60
N LEU A 56 -7.17 6.93 -3.58
CA LEU A 56 -5.72 6.89 -3.75
C LEU A 56 -5.11 8.28 -3.86
N ALA A 57 -5.72 9.16 -4.65
CA ALA A 57 -5.28 10.55 -4.85
C ALA A 57 -5.36 11.38 -3.56
N CYS A 58 -6.39 11.15 -2.74
CA CYS A 58 -6.54 11.81 -1.44
C CYS A 58 -5.47 11.36 -0.42
N GLY A 59 -4.89 10.18 -0.64
CA GLY A 59 -3.89 9.59 0.24
C GLY A 59 -4.49 8.95 1.50
N PRO A 60 -3.66 8.24 2.28
CA PRO A 60 -4.06 7.59 3.52
C PRO A 60 -4.15 8.57 4.69
N SER A 61 -4.73 8.10 5.79
CA SER A 61 -4.63 8.73 7.10
C SER A 61 -3.16 9.04 7.46
N SER A 62 -2.94 10.21 8.06
CA SER A 62 -1.59 10.64 8.47
C SER A 62 -0.95 9.73 9.50
N THR A 63 -1.79 9.04 10.27
CA THR A 63 -1.39 8.14 11.36
C THR A 63 -1.87 6.74 11.03
N PRO A 64 -0.98 5.75 10.92
CA PRO A 64 -1.37 4.36 10.81
C PRO A 64 -1.87 3.82 12.14
N THR A 65 -2.69 2.78 12.07
CA THR A 65 -3.04 1.96 13.24
C THR A 65 -2.16 0.72 13.24
N SER A 66 -1.45 0.47 14.34
CA SER A 66 -0.71 -0.79 14.52
C SER A 66 -1.70 -1.90 14.92
N VAL A 67 -1.66 -3.03 14.22
CA VAL A 67 -2.55 -4.17 14.46
C VAL A 67 -1.78 -5.45 14.74
N ASN A 68 -2.36 -6.34 15.54
CA ASN A 68 -1.67 -7.57 15.95
C ASN A 68 -1.84 -8.75 14.98
N SER A 69 -2.70 -8.60 13.96
CA SER A 69 -2.94 -9.62 12.94
C SER A 69 -3.75 -9.06 11.79
N CYS A 70 -3.53 -9.54 10.58
CA CYS A 70 -4.38 -9.29 9.41
C CYS A 70 -4.58 -10.58 8.62
N VAL A 71 -5.56 -10.58 7.70
CA VAL A 71 -5.79 -11.69 6.77
C VAL A 71 -5.47 -11.20 5.36
N VAL A 72 -4.55 -11.87 4.67
CA VAL A 72 -4.19 -11.58 3.28
C VAL A 72 -4.33 -12.88 2.49
N ASN A 73 -5.11 -12.84 1.40
CA ASN A 73 -5.37 -14.00 0.54
C ASN A 73 -5.83 -15.26 1.31
N GLY A 74 -6.66 -15.07 2.35
CA GLY A 74 -7.19 -16.16 3.17
C GLY A 74 -6.24 -16.67 4.26
N VAL A 75 -5.00 -16.17 4.33
CA VAL A 75 -4.01 -16.54 5.35
C VAL A 75 -3.96 -15.47 6.43
N LYS A 76 -4.04 -15.88 7.70
CA LYS A 76 -3.96 -14.98 8.85
C LYS A 76 -2.52 -14.83 9.32
N PHE A 77 -1.95 -13.64 9.13
CA PHE A 77 -0.66 -13.24 9.66
C PHE A 77 -0.80 -12.66 11.07
N VAL A 78 0.18 -12.92 11.93
CA VAL A 78 0.18 -12.49 13.34
C VAL A 78 1.55 -11.93 13.68
N VAL A 79 1.60 -10.80 14.39
CA VAL A 79 2.88 -10.23 14.85
C VAL A 79 3.60 -11.18 15.81
N HIS A 80 4.92 -11.20 15.76
CA HIS A 80 5.78 -12.15 16.45
C HIS A 80 5.51 -12.22 17.97
N ASN A 81 5.39 -11.06 18.62
CA ASN A 81 5.15 -10.97 20.07
C ASN A 81 3.84 -11.66 20.53
N ARG A 82 2.88 -11.82 19.64
CA ARG A 82 1.59 -12.47 19.91
C ARG A 82 1.62 -13.93 19.46
N ASP A 83 2.38 -14.21 18.42
CA ASP A 83 2.52 -15.53 17.84
C ASP A 83 3.33 -16.49 18.72
N VAL A 84 4.33 -15.99 19.45
CA VAL A 84 5.16 -16.77 20.40
C VAL A 84 4.34 -17.49 21.49
N LYS A 85 3.11 -17.03 21.75
CA LYS A 85 2.20 -17.61 22.74
C LYS A 85 1.26 -18.67 22.15
N ARG A 86 1.38 -19.00 20.86
CA ARG A 86 0.47 -19.89 20.12
C ARG A 86 1.14 -21.21 19.77
N THR A 87 0.31 -22.24 19.60
CA THR A 87 0.74 -23.57 19.14
C THR A 87 1.12 -23.58 17.66
N THR A 88 0.44 -22.79 16.84
CA THR A 88 0.72 -22.64 15.39
C THR A 88 1.28 -21.25 15.12
N GLN A 89 2.43 -21.18 14.44
CA GLN A 89 3.09 -19.93 14.09
C GLN A 89 2.68 -19.44 12.71
N ASN A 90 2.24 -18.19 12.61
CA ASN A 90 1.89 -17.51 11.36
C ASN A 90 2.52 -16.09 11.29
N ASN A 91 3.69 -15.90 11.90
CA ASN A 91 4.46 -14.65 11.84
C ASN A 91 5.59 -14.68 10.80
N GLY A 92 5.85 -15.81 10.14
CA GLY A 92 6.90 -15.92 9.13
C GLY A 92 6.53 -15.19 7.84
N ILE A 93 7.47 -14.40 7.32
CA ILE A 93 7.37 -13.75 6.01
C ILE A 93 8.50 -14.21 5.10
N CYS A 94 8.22 -14.26 3.81
CA CYS A 94 9.18 -14.61 2.78
C CYS A 94 9.05 -13.64 1.61
N LEU A 95 10.17 -13.07 1.17
CA LEU A 95 10.22 -12.08 0.12
C LEU A 95 11.27 -12.50 -0.91
N PRO A 96 11.05 -12.25 -2.21
CA PRO A 96 12.11 -12.38 -3.21
C PRO A 96 13.33 -11.54 -2.83
N GLY A 97 14.52 -12.13 -2.98
CA GLY A 97 15.79 -11.43 -2.77
C GLY A 97 16.20 -10.57 -3.95
N GLU A 98 17.38 -9.95 -3.86
CA GLU A 98 17.91 -9.11 -4.94
C GLU A 98 18.27 -9.90 -6.20
N LYS A 99 18.64 -11.18 -6.07
CA LYS A 99 18.99 -12.05 -7.19
C LYS A 99 17.86 -13.00 -7.51
N GLU A 100 17.75 -13.36 -8.78
CA GLU A 100 16.80 -14.37 -9.23
C GLU A 100 17.03 -15.69 -8.50
N GLY A 101 15.99 -16.19 -7.83
CA GLY A 101 16.04 -17.41 -7.02
C GLY A 101 16.41 -17.20 -5.55
N ASP A 102 16.87 -16.02 -5.15
CA ASP A 102 17.12 -15.72 -3.74
C ASP A 102 15.79 -15.47 -3.00
N MET A 103 15.73 -15.91 -1.74
CA MET A 103 14.59 -15.65 -0.86
C MET A 103 15.09 -15.12 0.48
N TYR A 104 14.53 -14.00 0.91
CA TYR A 104 14.70 -13.48 2.26
C TYR A 104 13.59 -13.98 3.17
N TYR A 105 13.97 -14.38 4.38
CA TYR A 105 13.06 -14.87 5.40
C TYR A 105 13.13 -13.95 6.62
N GLY A 106 11.97 -13.64 7.17
CA GLY A 106 11.85 -12.75 8.32
C GLY A 106 10.68 -13.13 9.22
N GLN A 107 10.60 -12.43 10.35
CA GLN A 107 9.47 -12.50 11.25
C GLN A 107 8.76 -11.15 11.27
N LEU A 108 7.44 -11.21 11.29
CA LEU A 108 6.58 -10.05 11.26
C LEU A 108 6.55 -9.38 12.64
N GLU A 109 7.19 -8.23 12.78
CA GLU A 109 7.25 -7.49 14.05
C GLU A 109 6.09 -6.50 14.20
N GLU A 110 5.71 -5.84 13.11
CA GLU A 110 4.66 -4.83 13.11
C GLU A 110 3.79 -4.95 11.86
N ILE A 111 2.49 -4.66 12.01
CA ILE A 111 1.56 -4.54 10.90
C ILE A 111 0.92 -3.16 10.99
N LEU A 112 1.11 -2.35 9.96
CA LEU A 112 0.57 -0.99 9.89
C LEU A 112 -0.63 -0.93 8.97
N GLU A 113 -1.78 -0.54 9.50
CA GLU A 113 -3.01 -0.30 8.73
C GLU A 113 -3.18 1.20 8.47
N PHE A 114 -3.24 1.56 7.19
CA PHE A 114 -3.52 2.91 6.71
C PHE A 114 -4.95 2.98 6.18
N ALA A 115 -5.75 3.89 6.73
CA ALA A 115 -7.11 4.10 6.28
C ALA A 115 -7.14 5.07 5.11
N TYR A 116 -7.74 4.67 4.00
CA TYR A 116 -8.19 5.55 2.93
C TYR A 116 -9.68 5.82 3.10
N THR A 117 -10.21 6.77 2.33
CA THR A 117 -11.64 7.13 2.40
C THR A 117 -12.58 5.99 2.00
N LYS A 118 -12.09 4.98 1.26
CA LYS A 118 -12.88 3.85 0.75
C LYS A 118 -12.42 2.48 1.21
N PHE A 119 -11.12 2.32 1.47
CA PHE A 119 -10.51 1.03 1.79
C PHE A 119 -9.39 1.21 2.81
N LYS A 120 -8.76 0.10 3.19
CA LYS A 120 -7.61 0.08 4.08
C LYS A 120 -6.47 -0.62 3.36
N VAL A 121 -5.26 -0.11 3.57
CA VAL A 121 -4.02 -0.74 3.08
C VAL A 121 -3.23 -1.19 4.30
N VAL A 122 -2.74 -2.42 4.23
CA VAL A 122 -1.92 -3.01 5.28
C VAL A 122 -0.49 -3.14 4.77
N LEU A 123 0.47 -2.68 5.57
CA LEU A 123 1.91 -2.83 5.32
C LEU A 123 2.52 -3.74 6.40
N PHE A 124 3.47 -4.57 5.96
CA PHE A 124 4.24 -5.52 6.75
C PHE A 124 5.71 -5.08 6.87
#